data_AF-A0A8D8GGV3-F1
#
_entry.id   AF-A0A8D8GGV3-F1
#
_cell.length_a   1.000
_cell.length_b   1.000
_cell.length_c   1.000
_cell.angle_alpha   90.00
_cell.angle_beta   90.00
_cell.angle_gamma   90.00
#
_symmetry.space_group_name_H-M   'P 1'
#
loop_
_entity.id
_entity.type
_entity.pdbx_description
1 polymer ?
#
loop_
_entity_poly.entity_id
_entity_poly.type
_entity_poly.pdbx_seq_one_letter_code
_entity_poly.pdbx_strand_id
1 'polypeptide(L)'
;MHTFSETGAGVPAFLAKLWRLVEDPETNDLISWSTDGRSFIIQNQAQFAKELLPLNYKHNNMASFIRQLNMYGFHKITSIDNGGLRFDKDEMEFTHPCFQKDHPYLLEHIKRKIANSKQQQQQQQQQQQDDKSS
;
A
#
# COMPACT_ATOMS: atom_id res chain seq x y z
N MET A 1 23.39 14.33 -0.41
CA MET A 1 22.49 14.12 0.73
C MET A 1 21.21 14.87 0.43
N HIS A 2 20.18 14.21 -0.10
CA HIS A 2 18.90 14.85 -0.34
C HIS A 2 18.11 14.83 0.96
N THR A 3 18.08 15.95 1.66
CA THR A 3 17.30 16.14 2.88
C THR A 3 15.82 16.16 2.53
N PHE A 4 15.03 15.40 3.27
CA PHE A 4 13.59 15.14 3.06
C PHE A 4 12.65 16.35 3.22
N SER A 5 13.20 17.57 3.22
CA SER A 5 12.48 18.84 3.36
C SER A 5 11.60 19.18 2.14
N GLU A 6 11.63 18.37 1.08
CA GLU A 6 11.02 18.67 -0.23
C GLU A 6 10.00 17.64 -0.72
N THR A 7 9.32 16.89 0.17
CA THR A 7 8.04 16.29 -0.27
C THR A 7 7.08 17.44 -0.56
N GLY A 8 6.97 17.82 -1.84
CA GLY A 8 6.25 19.01 -2.29
C GLY A 8 4.82 19.10 -1.76
N ALA A 9 4.26 20.32 -1.78
CA ALA A 9 2.95 20.70 -1.24
C ALA A 9 1.72 19.92 -1.78
N GLY A 10 1.92 18.82 -2.51
CA GLY A 10 0.87 17.94 -3.05
C GLY A 10 0.98 16.46 -2.66
N VAL A 11 1.98 16.03 -1.87
CA VAL A 11 2.08 14.62 -1.45
C VAL A 11 1.06 14.31 -0.34
N PRO A 12 0.16 13.33 -0.53
CA PRO A 12 -0.75 12.88 0.52
C PRO A 12 -0.02 12.46 1.80
N ALA A 13 -0.51 12.92 2.95
CA ALA A 13 0.10 12.66 4.26
C ALA A 13 0.29 11.16 4.56
N PHE A 14 -0.60 10.29 4.05
CA PHE A 14 -0.47 8.84 4.17
C PHE A 14 0.84 8.34 3.56
N LEU A 15 1.18 8.80 2.35
CA LEU A 15 2.36 8.35 1.61
C LEU A 15 3.65 8.88 2.23
N ALA A 16 3.66 10.16 2.63
CA ALA A 16 4.81 10.75 3.31
C ALA A 16 5.13 10.02 4.64
N LYS A 17 4.09 9.68 5.42
CA LYS A 17 4.24 8.87 6.64
C LYS A 17 4.71 7.46 6.35
N LEU A 18 4.11 6.79 5.36
CA LEU A 18 4.48 5.44 4.99
C LEU A 18 5.94 5.36 4.55
N TRP A 19 6.41 6.26 3.70
CA TRP A 19 7.81 6.27 3.26
C TRP A 19 8.76 6.45 4.45
N ARG A 20 8.48 7.41 5.35
CA ARG A 20 9.32 7.63 6.54
C ARG A 20 9.32 6.43 7.46
N LEU A 21 8.16 5.80 7.62
CA LEU A 21 8.01 4.59 8.43
C LEU A 21 8.86 3.45 7.86
N VAL A 22 8.90 3.26 6.54
CA VAL A 22 9.71 2.20 5.92
C VAL A 22 11.21 2.52 5.94
N GLU A 23 11.58 3.80 5.87
CA GLU A 23 12.98 4.25 5.91
C GLU A 23 13.61 4.17 7.31
N ASP A 24 12.80 4.23 8.37
CA ASP A 24 13.29 4.28 9.75
C ASP A 24 13.90 2.94 10.19
N PRO A 25 15.23 2.88 10.44
CA PRO A 25 15.89 1.64 10.84
C PRO A 25 15.35 1.03 12.13
N GLU A 26 14.80 1.85 13.03
CA GLU A 26 14.23 1.39 14.31
C GLU A 26 12.95 0.57 14.11
N THR A 27 12.35 0.61 12.93
CA THR A 27 11.12 -0.12 12.61
C THR A 27 11.34 -1.32 11.71
N ASN A 28 12.59 -1.58 11.30
CA ASN A 28 12.94 -2.62 10.32
C ASN A 28 12.48 -4.04 10.69
N ASP A 29 12.36 -4.32 11.99
CA ASP A 29 11.85 -5.61 12.51
C ASP A 29 10.37 -5.87 12.15
N LEU A 30 9.62 -4.82 11.81
CA LEU A 30 8.18 -4.89 11.52
C LEU A 30 7.83 -4.35 10.13
N ILE A 31 8.59 -3.38 9.64
CA ILE A 31 8.43 -2.83 8.29
C ILE A 31 9.78 -2.34 7.77
N SER A 32 10.18 -2.79 6.58
CA SER A 32 11.45 -2.42 5.97
C SER A 32 11.37 -2.42 4.45
N TRP A 33 12.33 -1.77 3.81
CA TRP A 33 12.52 -1.89 2.36
C TRP A 33 12.95 -3.30 1.97
N SER A 34 12.54 -3.75 0.79
CA SER A 34 13.16 -4.89 0.13
C SER A 34 14.64 -4.64 -0.15
N THR A 35 15.39 -5.70 -0.44
CA THR A 35 16.84 -5.61 -0.72
C THR A 35 17.17 -4.73 -1.93
N ASP A 36 16.27 -4.63 -2.90
CA ASP A 36 16.41 -3.78 -4.08
C ASP A 36 15.78 -2.38 -3.93
N GLY A 37 15.10 -2.11 -2.81
CA GLY A 37 14.48 -0.82 -2.50
C GLY A 37 13.24 -0.47 -3.33
N ARG A 38 12.67 -1.43 -4.07
CA ARG A 38 11.51 -1.22 -4.97
C ARG A 38 10.17 -1.67 -4.38
N SER A 39 10.21 -2.29 -3.22
CA SER A 39 9.06 -2.73 -2.44
C SER A 39 9.36 -2.55 -0.96
N PHE A 40 8.33 -2.69 -0.14
CA PHE A 40 8.49 -2.78 1.31
C PHE A 40 7.79 -4.02 1.82
N ILE A 41 8.31 -4.55 2.91
CA ILE A 41 7.89 -5.80 3.53
C ILE A 41 7.37 -5.46 4.92
N ILE A 42 6.17 -5.93 5.25
CA ILE A 42 5.61 -5.91 6.60
C ILE A 42 5.81 -7.30 7.18
N GLN A 43 6.57 -7.38 8.26
CA GLN A 43 6.74 -8.58 9.06
C GLN A 43 5.80 -8.54 10.27
N ASN A 44 5.47 -9.71 10.82
CA ASN A 44 4.63 -9.86 12.01
C ASN A 44 3.43 -8.88 12.03
N GLN A 45 2.48 -9.12 11.13
CA GLN A 45 1.34 -8.22 10.88
C GLN A 45 0.58 -7.82 12.16
N ALA A 46 0.48 -8.75 13.13
CA ALA A 46 -0.19 -8.49 14.41
C ALA A 46 0.58 -7.47 15.26
N GLN A 47 1.90 -7.60 15.36
CA GLN A 47 2.74 -6.67 16.08
C GLN A 47 2.83 -5.32 15.37
N PHE A 48 3.03 -5.29 14.05
CA PHE A 48 2.97 -4.07 13.24
C PHE A 48 1.67 -3.30 13.48
N ALA A 49 0.53 -3.99 13.46
CA ALA A 49 -0.77 -3.38 13.67
C ALA A 49 -0.94 -2.80 15.09
N LYS A 50 -0.40 -3.47 16.10
CA LYS A 50 -0.50 -3.06 17.50
C LYS A 50 0.44 -1.91 17.86
N GLU A 51 1.67 -1.93 17.33
CA GLU A 51 2.75 -1.05 17.78
C GLU A 51 2.93 0.16 16.86
N LEU A 52 3.00 -0.04 15.53
CA LEU A 52 3.33 1.04 14.61
C LEU A 52 2.12 1.80 14.09
N LEU A 53 0.97 1.13 13.89
CA LEU A 53 -0.21 1.81 13.35
C LEU A 53 -0.76 2.90 14.29
N PRO A 54 -0.90 2.72 15.62
CA PRO A 54 -1.40 3.77 16.51
C PRO A 54 -0.48 4.99 16.63
N LEU A 55 0.83 4.80 16.46
CA LEU A 55 1.82 5.88 16.53
C LEU A 55 1.78 6.75 15.26
N ASN A 56 1.47 6.15 14.11
CA ASN A 56 1.50 6.82 12.82
C ASN A 56 0.11 7.24 12.31
N TYR A 57 -0.94 6.52 12.74
CA TYR A 57 -2.33 6.64 12.29
C TYR A 57 -3.32 6.55 13.47
N LYS A 58 -4.55 7.02 13.28
CA LYS A 58 -5.57 7.08 14.36
C LYS A 58 -6.28 5.74 14.63
N HIS A 59 -5.69 4.61 14.26
CA HIS A 59 -6.26 3.28 14.44
C HIS A 59 -5.15 2.22 14.40
N ASN A 60 -5.39 1.04 14.97
CA ASN A 60 -4.54 -0.16 14.86
C ASN A 60 -5.03 -1.15 13.78
N ASN A 61 -5.99 -0.77 12.95
CA ASN A 61 -6.63 -1.68 12.02
C ASN A 61 -5.80 -1.88 10.73
N MET A 62 -5.25 -3.09 10.57
CA MET A 62 -4.50 -3.48 9.36
C MET A 62 -5.34 -3.34 8.08
N ALA A 63 -6.60 -3.73 8.07
CA ALA A 63 -7.45 -3.64 6.88
C ALA A 63 -7.64 -2.19 6.40
N SER A 64 -7.69 -1.22 7.32
CA SER A 64 -7.74 0.21 6.99
C SER A 64 -6.43 0.68 6.35
N PHE A 65 -5.29 0.20 6.86
CA PHE A 65 -3.98 0.47 6.28
C PHE A 65 -3.85 -0.11 4.86
N ILE A 66 -4.21 -1.39 4.68
CA ILE A 66 -4.24 -2.04 3.36
C ILE A 66 -5.21 -1.34 2.41
N ARG A 67 -6.35 -0.85 2.89
CA ARG A 67 -7.27 -0.06 2.05
C ARG A 67 -6.59 1.21 1.55
N GLN A 68 -5.85 1.93 2.39
CA GLN A 68 -5.10 3.11 1.93
C GLN A 68 -4.09 2.73 0.85
N LEU A 69 -3.29 1.67 1.05
CA LEU A 69 -2.38 1.15 0.02
C LEU A 69 -3.10 0.88 -1.31
N ASN A 70 -4.22 0.15 -1.28
CA ASN A 70 -5.01 -0.16 -2.46
C ASN A 70 -5.55 1.10 -3.16
N MET A 71 -5.99 2.10 -2.40
CA MET A 71 -6.47 3.37 -2.94
C MET A 71 -5.35 4.16 -3.64
N TYR A 72 -4.09 3.97 -3.25
CA TYR A 72 -2.94 4.57 -3.92
C TYR A 72 -2.28 3.65 -4.95
N GLY A 73 -2.89 2.49 -5.23
CA GLY A 73 -2.44 1.61 -6.31
C GLY A 73 -1.24 0.72 -5.97
N PHE A 74 -0.91 0.54 -4.69
CA PHE A 74 0.06 -0.47 -4.29
C PHE A 74 -0.47 -1.86 -4.60
N HIS A 75 0.43 -2.75 -4.98
CA HIS A 75 0.14 -4.14 -5.29
C HIS A 75 0.85 -5.06 -4.31
N LYS A 76 0.13 -6.05 -3.78
CA LYS A 76 0.72 -7.09 -2.96
C LYS A 76 1.52 -8.04 -3.85
N ILE A 77 2.79 -8.23 -3.55
CA ILE A 77 3.63 -9.26 -4.17
C ILE A 77 3.27 -10.60 -3.52
N THR A 78 3.06 -11.62 -4.35
CA THR A 78 2.82 -12.99 -3.89
C THR A 78 4.06 -13.81 -4.24
N SER A 79 4.84 -14.18 -3.23
CA SER A 79 6.05 -14.98 -3.45
C SER A 79 5.69 -16.41 -3.83
N ILE A 80 6.01 -16.79 -5.06
CA ILE A 80 5.96 -18.17 -5.56
C ILE A 80 7.40 -18.66 -5.59
N ASP A 81 7.73 -19.71 -4.85
CA ASP A 81 9.06 -20.33 -4.87
C ASP A 81 8.95 -21.82 -5.17
N ASN A 82 9.85 -22.34 -6.02
CA ASN A 82 10.06 -23.75 -6.34
C ASN A 82 8.78 -24.63 -6.38
N GLY A 83 7.78 -24.19 -7.16
CA GLY A 83 6.58 -24.99 -7.43
C GLY A 83 5.47 -24.91 -6.37
N GLY A 84 5.62 -24.07 -5.34
CA GLY A 84 4.60 -23.85 -4.32
C GLY A 84 4.44 -22.38 -3.93
N LEU A 85 3.26 -22.03 -3.40
CA LEU A 85 3.06 -20.74 -2.74
C LEU A 85 3.88 -20.73 -1.44
N ARG A 86 4.82 -19.79 -1.28
CA ARG A 86 5.41 -19.51 0.04
C ARG A 86 4.32 -18.86 0.88
N PHE A 87 3.76 -19.63 1.80
CA PHE A 87 2.91 -19.10 2.86
C PHE A 87 3.78 -18.78 4.07
N ASP A 88 4.63 -17.77 3.95
CA ASP A 88 5.07 -17.11 5.18
C ASP A 88 3.88 -16.31 5.68
N LYS A 89 3.10 -16.91 6.59
CA LYS A 89 1.74 -16.44 6.93
C LYS A 89 1.75 -15.02 7.51
N ASP A 90 2.89 -14.58 8.03
CA ASP A 90 3.01 -13.34 8.77
C ASP A 90 3.76 -12.24 8.00
N GLU A 91 4.17 -12.48 6.75
CA GLU A 91 4.80 -11.48 5.90
C GLU A 91 3.86 -10.97 4.79
N MET A 92 3.95 -9.67 4.49
CA MET A 92 3.33 -9.08 3.31
C MET A 92 4.26 -8.11 2.63
N GLU A 93 4.53 -8.33 1.35
CA GLU A 93 5.30 -7.41 0.53
C GLU A 93 4.40 -6.60 -0.39
N PHE A 94 4.64 -5.29 -0.49
CA PHE A 94 3.93 -4.37 -1.35
C PHE A 94 4.88 -3.57 -2.22
N THR A 95 4.49 -3.36 -3.47
CA THR A 95 5.25 -2.55 -4.43
C THR A 95 4.39 -1.48 -5.07
N HIS A 96 5.05 -0.38 -5.46
CA HIS A 96 4.50 0.63 -6.34
C HIS A 96 5.65 1.28 -7.14
N PRO A 97 5.54 1.46 -8.46
CA PRO A 97 6.65 1.97 -9.29
C PRO A 97 7.22 3.33 -8.85
N CYS A 98 6.39 4.19 -8.26
CA CYS A 98 6.77 5.52 -7.75
C CYS A 98 6.99 5.57 -6.22
N PHE A 99 7.08 4.42 -5.55
CA PHE A 99 7.39 4.32 -4.12
C PHE A 99 8.70 3.54 -3.97
N GLN A 100 9.82 4.24 -3.88
CA GLN A 100 11.15 3.64 -3.86
C GLN A 100 12.00 4.29 -2.76
N LYS A 101 12.95 3.52 -2.23
CA LYS A 101 13.86 3.94 -1.16
C LYS A 101 14.60 5.23 -1.52
N ASP A 102 15.45 5.21 -2.54
CA ASP A 102 16.33 6.35 -2.81
C ASP A 102 15.66 7.50 -3.60
N HIS A 103 14.37 7.37 -3.93
CA HIS A 103 13.65 8.30 -4.83
C HIS A 103 12.35 8.85 -4.22
N PRO A 104 12.42 9.58 -3.09
CA PRO A 104 11.24 10.09 -2.40
C PRO A 104 10.46 11.16 -3.16
N TYR A 105 11.08 11.85 -4.10
CA TYR A 105 10.39 12.80 -4.97
C TYR A 105 9.34 12.12 -5.85
N LEU A 106 9.46 10.81 -6.12
CA LEU A 106 8.47 10.06 -6.89
C LEU A 106 7.11 9.96 -6.20
N LEU A 107 7.04 10.19 -4.88
CA LEU A 107 5.79 10.15 -4.12
C LEU A 107 4.74 11.12 -4.66
N GLU A 108 5.14 12.24 -5.29
CA GLU A 108 4.21 13.20 -5.89
C GLU A 108 3.42 12.63 -7.08
N HIS A 109 3.95 11.60 -7.73
CA HIS A 109 3.32 10.91 -8.86
C HIS A 109 2.29 9.88 -8.43
N ILE A 110 2.25 9.51 -7.14
CA ILE A 110 1.27 8.55 -6.62
C ILE A 110 -0.07 9.27 -6.40
N LYS A 111 -1.07 8.96 -7.24
CA LYS A 111 -2.41 9.56 -7.14
C LYS A 111 -3.41 8.59 -6.54
N ARG A 112 -4.30 9.12 -5.69
CA ARG A 112 -5.40 8.36 -5.12
C ARG A 112 -6.39 8.00 -6.22
N LYS A 113 -6.72 6.71 -6.34
CA LYS A 113 -7.83 6.23 -7.17
C LYS A 113 -9.13 6.78 -6.57
N ILE A 114 -9.78 7.69 -7.30
CA ILE A 114 -11.14 8.13 -6.96
C ILE A 114 -12.05 7.01 -7.39
N ALA A 115 -12.78 6.41 -6.44
CA ALA A 115 -13.82 5.47 -6.80
C ALA A 115 -14.88 6.23 -7.59
N ASN A 116 -15.05 5.96 -8.88
CA ASN A 116 -16.28 6.29 -9.60
C ASN A 116 -17.39 5.38 -9.05
N SER A 117 -17.83 5.65 -7.83
CA SER A 117 -18.81 4.87 -7.07
C SER A 117 -20.24 4.99 -7.63
N LYS A 118 -20.42 5.32 -8.92
CA LYS A 118 -21.73 5.38 -9.58
C LYS A 118 -21.82 4.68 -10.94
N GLN A 119 -20.73 4.49 -11.69
CA GLN A 119 -20.84 3.95 -13.06
C GLN A 119 -20.79 2.42 -13.15
N GLN A 120 -20.11 1.72 -12.25
CA GLN A 120 -20.01 0.25 -12.33
C GLN A 120 -21.27 -0.49 -11.83
N GLN A 121 -22.12 0.13 -11.01
CA GLN A 121 -23.39 -0.49 -10.58
C GLN A 121 -24.52 -0.34 -11.60
N GLN A 122 -24.52 0.71 -12.44
CA GLN A 122 -25.58 0.90 -13.45
C GLN A 122 -25.44 -0.02 -14.66
N GLN A 123 -24.22 -0.36 -15.09
CA GLN A 123 -24.03 -1.28 -16.24
C GLN A 123 -24.43 -2.73 -15.94
N GLN A 124 -24.34 -3.20 -14.70
CA GLN A 124 -24.77 -4.56 -14.34
C GLN A 124 -26.30 -4.71 -14.16
N GLN A 125 -27.02 -3.62 -13.85
CA GLN A 125 -28.49 -3.68 -13.76
C GLN A 125 -29.19 -3.62 -15.11
N GLN A 126 -28.58 -3.00 -16.13
CA GLN A 126 -29.17 -2.91 -17.46
C GLN A 126 -29.13 -4.26 -18.20
N GLN A 127 -28.05 -5.03 -18.04
CA GLN A 127 -27.89 -6.34 -18.71
C GLN A 127 -28.81 -7.45 -18.18
N GLN A 128 -29.34 -7.34 -16.95
CA GLN A 128 -30.29 -8.33 -16.41
C GLN A 128 -31.75 -8.07 -16.78
N GLN A 129 -32.08 -6.89 -17.32
CA GLN A 129 -33.44 -6.60 -17.78
C GLN A 129 -33.67 -7.04 -19.23
N ASP A 130 -32.64 -7.01 -20.09
CA ASP A 130 -32.76 -7.47 -21.48
C ASP A 130 -32.87 -9.00 -21.61
N ASP A 131 -32.27 -9.77 -20.69
CA ASP A 131 -32.30 -11.25 -20.72
C ASP A 131 -33.65 -11.85 -20.25
N LYS A 132 -34.52 -11.04 -19.65
CA LYS A 132 -35.86 -11.49 -19.19
C LYS A 132 -37.00 -11.22 -20.17
N SER A 133 -36.71 -10.54 -21.29
CA SER A 133 -37.69 -10.16 -22.32
C SER A 133 -37.46 -10.83 -23.68
N SER A 134 -36.55 -11.80 -23.78
CA SER A 134 -36.42 -12.69 -24.95
C SER A 134 -36.87 -14.11 -24.63
#